data_AF-A0A9D0H0A6-F1
#
_entry.id   AF-A0A9D0H0A6-F1
#
_cell.length_a   1.000
_cell.length_b   1.000
_cell.length_c   1.000
_cell.angle_alpha   90.00
_cell.angle_beta   90.00
_cell.angle_gamma   90.00
#
_symmetry.space_group_name_H-M   'P 1'
#
loop_
_entity.id
_entity.type
_entity.pdbx_description
1 polymer ?
#
loop_
_entity_poly.entity_id
_entity_poly.type
_entity_poly.pdbx_seq_one_letter_code
_entity_poly.pdbx_strand_id
1 'polypeptide(L)'
;MERRLMKKIFTVGYEKIKTEDFIHLLKENNINVLVDVRENPFSMRKDFIKKYLSEILRKNGISYIHLKMLGNPKFIRDDFKENKDTQEMLYKYMQYIRTKDLTSIAKLIGDNNIC
;
A
#
# COMPACT_ATOMS: atom_id res chain seq x y z
N MET A 1 17.67 -21.23 21.43
CA MET A 1 16.52 -21.21 20.50
C MET A 1 16.29 -19.76 20.11
N GLU A 2 16.86 -19.30 19.01
CA GLU A 2 16.65 -17.92 18.53
C GLU A 2 15.17 -17.74 18.17
N ARG A 3 14.48 -16.85 18.88
CA ARG A 3 13.20 -16.34 18.41
C ARG A 3 13.47 -15.57 17.12
N ARG A 4 13.18 -16.19 15.97
CA ARG A 4 13.05 -15.47 14.71
C ARG A 4 11.95 -14.43 14.89
N LEU A 5 12.33 -13.17 15.12
CA LEU A 5 11.40 -12.05 15.20
C LEU A 5 10.63 -12.02 13.87
N MET A 6 9.37 -12.46 13.88
CA MET A 6 8.48 -12.26 12.75
C MET A 6 8.26 -10.76 12.60
N LYS A 7 8.80 -10.19 11.53
CA LYS A 7 8.58 -8.78 11.19
C LYS A 7 7.10 -8.59 10.89
N LYS A 8 6.49 -7.62 11.58
CA LYS A 8 5.08 -7.28 11.43
C LYS A 8 4.95 -6.28 10.29
N ILE A 9 4.00 -6.53 9.39
CA ILE A 9 3.57 -5.61 8.35
C ILE A 9 2.18 -5.14 8.75
N PHE A 10 1.98 -3.82 8.78
CA PHE A 10 0.67 -3.23 9.02
C PHE A 10 -0.05 -3.01 7.70
N THR A 11 -1.36 -2.82 7.78
CA THR A 11 -2.17 -2.42 6.62
C THR A 11 -3.14 -1.34 7.07
N VAL A 12 -3.45 -0.40 6.18
CA VAL A 12 -4.41 0.67 6.48
C VAL A 12 -5.29 0.96 5.28
N GLY A 13 -6.59 1.12 5.56
CA GLY A 13 -7.54 1.73 4.63
C GLY A 13 -7.84 3.16 5.04
N TYR A 14 -8.15 4.03 4.08
CA TYR A 14 -8.50 5.43 4.35
C TYR A 14 -9.97 5.75 4.11
N GLU A 15 -10.82 4.74 3.89
CA GLU A 15 -12.25 4.99 3.73
C GLU A 15 -12.82 5.49 5.07
N LYS A 16 -13.65 6.53 5.04
CA LYS A 16 -14.37 7.08 6.21
C LYS A 16 -13.51 7.62 7.38
N ILE A 17 -12.18 7.67 7.26
CA ILE A 17 -11.28 8.27 8.27
C ILE A 17 -10.86 9.69 7.88
N LYS A 18 -10.77 10.64 8.81
CA LYS A 18 -10.22 11.97 8.50
C LYS A 18 -8.70 11.89 8.27
N THR A 19 -8.15 12.88 7.58
CA THR A 19 -6.72 12.89 7.25
C THR A 19 -5.86 12.96 8.52
N GLU A 20 -6.31 13.71 9.53
CA GLU A 20 -5.67 13.85 10.83
C GLU A 20 -5.67 12.52 11.61
N ASP A 21 -6.83 11.86 11.66
CA ASP A 21 -7.00 10.55 12.30
C ASP A 21 -6.15 9.47 11.61
N PHE A 22 -6.03 9.53 10.28
CA PHE A 22 -5.17 8.64 9.52
C PHE A 22 -3.69 8.81 9.91
N ILE A 23 -3.21 10.04 10.04
CA ILE A 23 -1.84 10.31 10.48
C ILE A 23 -1.63 9.91 11.94
N HIS A 24 -2.63 10.16 12.80
CA HIS A 24 -2.61 9.73 14.20
C HIS A 24 -2.43 8.21 14.30
N LEU A 25 -3.26 7.44 13.57
CA LEU A 25 -3.20 5.99 13.54
C LEU A 25 -1.81 5.46 13.13
N LEU A 26 -1.19 6.07 12.12
CA LEU A 26 0.16 5.70 11.69
C LEU A 26 1.19 5.95 12.80
N LYS A 27 1.11 7.11 13.47
CA LYS A 27 2.04 7.46 14.56
C LYS A 27 1.86 6.58 15.79
N GLU A 28 0.63 6.29 16.19
CA GLU A 28 0.33 5.40 17.32
C GLU A 28 0.91 4.00 17.14
N ASN A 29 0.97 3.52 15.89
CA ASN A 29 1.57 2.24 15.54
C ASN A 29 3.07 2.34 15.20
N ASN A 30 3.69 3.49 15.48
CA ASN A 30 5.10 3.78 15.21
C ASN A 30 5.51 3.55 13.74
N ILE A 31 4.58 3.74 12.80
CA ILE A 31 4.84 3.59 11.37
C ILE A 31 5.76 4.71 10.91
N ASN A 32 6.87 4.34 10.28
CA ASN A 32 7.84 5.29 9.73
C ASN A 32 7.93 5.24 8.19
N VAL A 33 7.32 4.22 7.56
CA VAL A 33 7.20 4.11 6.11
C VAL A 33 5.78 3.67 5.74
N LEU A 34 5.12 4.42 4.86
CA LEU A 34 3.89 4.01 4.19
C LEU A 34 4.18 3.60 2.75
N VAL A 35 3.78 2.38 2.40
CA VAL A 35 3.94 1.78 1.07
C VAL A 35 2.60 1.82 0.35
N ASP A 36 2.49 2.70 -0.63
CA ASP A 36 1.34 2.79 -1.51
C ASP A 36 1.45 1.76 -2.63
N VAL A 37 0.64 0.71 -2.53
CA VAL A 37 0.58 -0.40 -3.49
C VAL A 37 -0.38 -0.14 -4.66
N ARG A 38 -1.03 1.03 -4.76
CA ARG A 38 -1.96 1.31 -5.86
C ARG A 38 -1.22 1.36 -7.19
N GLU A 39 -1.79 0.78 -8.25
CA GLU A 39 -1.17 0.91 -9.59
C GLU A 39 -1.22 2.38 -10.06
N ASN A 40 -2.37 3.01 -9.82
CA ASN A 40 -2.60 4.44 -10.01
C ASN A 40 -3.02 5.04 -8.66
N PRO A 41 -2.20 5.86 -8.01
CA PRO A 41 -2.48 6.45 -6.70
C PRO A 41 -3.43 7.65 -6.80
N PHE A 42 -4.50 7.46 -7.57
CA PHE A 42 -5.63 8.36 -7.71
C PHE A 42 -6.60 8.16 -6.55
N SER A 43 -7.26 9.23 -6.12
CA SER A 43 -8.31 9.20 -5.11
C SER A 43 -9.28 10.35 -5.37
N MET A 44 -10.57 10.12 -5.09
CA MET A 44 -11.57 11.18 -5.05
C MET A 44 -11.34 12.14 -3.86
N ARG A 45 -10.64 11.66 -2.82
CA ARG A 45 -10.20 12.49 -1.70
C ARG A 45 -8.85 13.09 -2.03
N LYS A 46 -8.81 14.43 -2.18
CA LYS A 46 -7.61 15.19 -2.56
C LYS A 46 -6.39 14.85 -1.72
N ASP A 47 -6.56 14.72 -0.41
CA ASP A 47 -5.49 14.42 0.55
C ASP A 47 -4.83 13.05 0.33
N PHE A 48 -5.52 12.12 -0.33
CA PHE A 48 -5.04 10.76 -0.60
C PHE A 48 -4.56 10.56 -2.05
N ILE A 49 -4.44 11.64 -2.81
CA ILE A 49 -3.69 11.66 -4.08
C ILE A 49 -2.20 11.68 -3.74
N LYS A 50 -1.38 10.94 -4.49
CA LYS A 50 0.07 10.78 -4.26
C LYS A 50 0.79 12.06 -3.82
N LYS A 51 0.62 13.17 -4.55
CA LYS A 51 1.29 14.44 -4.24
C LYS A 51 1.00 14.89 -2.80
N TYR A 52 -0.28 15.09 -2.47
CA TYR A 52 -0.71 15.58 -1.17
C TYR A 52 -0.42 14.59 -0.05
N LEU A 53 -0.68 13.30 -0.27
CA LEU A 53 -0.39 12.25 0.71
C LEU A 53 1.10 12.21 1.06
N SER A 54 1.98 12.25 0.05
CA SER A 54 3.42 12.26 0.27
C SER A 54 3.90 13.51 1.02
N GLU A 55 3.29 14.67 0.76
CA GLU A 55 3.61 15.91 1.46
C GLU A 55 3.16 15.87 2.94
N ILE A 56 1.95 15.38 3.20
CA ILE A 56 1.39 15.26 4.56
C ILE A 56 2.20 14.25 5.38
N LEU A 57 2.54 13.08 4.81
CA LEU A 57 3.35 12.07 5.48
C LEU A 57 4.75 12.61 5.79
N ARG A 58 5.41 13.26 4.82
CA ARG A 58 6.73 13.87 5.01
C ARG A 58 6.73 14.92 6.13
N LYS A 59 5.72 15.79 6.18
CA LYS A 59 5.56 16.78 7.27
C LYS A 59 5.40 16.13 8.65
N ASN A 60 4.97 14.87 8.69
CA ASN A 60 4.77 14.11 9.91
C ASN A 60 5.89 13.10 10.20
N GLY A 61 7.01 13.17 9.46
CA GLY A 61 8.17 12.28 9.67
C GLY A 61 7.97 10.86 9.12
N ILE A 62 6.99 10.64 8.25
CA ILE A 62 6.68 9.33 7.66
C ILE A 62 7.13 9.33 6.19
N SER A 63 7.94 8.34 5.82
CA SER A 63 8.37 8.17 4.43
C SER A 63 7.23 7.59 3.58
N TYR A 64 7.14 8.03 2.32
CA TYR A 64 6.17 7.51 1.37
C TYR A 64 6.89 6.79 0.23
N ILE A 65 6.56 5.53 0.00
CA ILE A 65 7.09 4.72 -1.10
C ILE A 65 5.92 4.26 -1.96
N HIS A 66 6.04 4.41 -3.28
CA HIS A 66 5.00 3.97 -4.22
C HIS A 66 5.47 2.75 -5.00
N LEU A 67 4.85 1.60 -4.74
CA LEU A 67 5.16 0.33 -5.39
C LEU A 67 4.06 -0.08 -6.36
N LYS A 68 4.01 0.64 -7.49
CA LYS A 68 3.06 0.40 -8.59
C LYS A 68 2.93 -1.07 -8.99
N MET A 69 4.04 -1.82 -8.95
CA MET A 69 4.08 -3.23 -9.35
C MET A 69 3.17 -4.14 -8.51
N LEU A 70 2.84 -3.72 -7.29
CA LEU A 70 1.93 -4.43 -6.37
C LEU A 70 0.47 -4.02 -6.52
N GLY A 71 0.14 -3.16 -7.49
CA GLY A 71 -1.24 -2.75 -7.73
C GLY A 71 -1.98 -3.67 -8.68
N ASN A 72 -3.31 -3.60 -8.66
CA ASN A 72 -4.16 -4.26 -9.66
C ASN A 72 -3.91 -3.62 -11.04
N PRO A 73 -3.28 -4.30 -12.01
CA PRO A 73 -2.84 -3.69 -13.26
C PRO A 73 -4.00 -3.35 -14.21
N LYS A 74 -3.78 -2.40 -15.14
CA LYS A 74 -4.81 -1.90 -16.07
C LYS A 74 -5.55 -3.00 -16.82
N PHE A 75 -4.85 -4.00 -17.37
CA PHE A 75 -5.47 -5.06 -18.16
C PHE A 75 -6.47 -5.90 -17.33
N ILE A 76 -6.19 -6.15 -16.04
CA ILE A 76 -7.11 -6.87 -15.13
C ILE A 76 -8.31 -5.99 -14.78
N ARG A 77 -8.09 -4.69 -14.56
CA ARG A 77 -9.19 -3.76 -14.29
C ARG A 77 -10.11 -3.56 -15.49
N ASP A 78 -9.57 -3.52 -16.70
CA ASP A 78 -10.37 -3.34 -17.90
C ASP A 78 -11.23 -4.59 -18.16
N ASP A 79 -10.65 -5.77 -18.03
CA ASP A 79 -11.37 -7.06 -18.07
C ASP A 79 -12.51 -7.13 -17.04
N PHE A 80 -12.26 -6.71 -15.78
CA PHE A 80 -13.32 -6.63 -14.77
C PHE A 80 -14.44 -5.64 -15.13
N LYS A 81 -14.15 -4.54 -15.84
CA LYS A 81 -15.22 -3.58 -16.22
C LYS A 81 -16.22 -4.22 -17.17
N GLU A 82 -15.74 -5.12 -18.04
CA GLU A 82 -16.53 -5.83 -19.03
C GLU A 82 -17.30 -6.99 -18.38
N ASN A 83 -16.60 -7.84 -17.63
CA ASN A 83 -17.16 -9.11 -17.15
C ASN A 83 -17.84 -9.01 -15.77
N LYS A 84 -17.47 -8.01 -14.96
CA LYS A 84 -17.90 -7.85 -13.54
C LYS A 84 -17.63 -9.07 -12.65
N ASP A 85 -16.77 -9.99 -13.09
CA ASP A 85 -16.42 -11.19 -12.34
C ASP A 85 -15.28 -10.91 -11.35
N THR A 86 -15.64 -10.89 -10.07
CA THR A 86 -14.69 -10.65 -8.97
C THR A 86 -13.73 -11.83 -8.77
N GLN A 87 -14.19 -13.07 -8.98
CA GLN A 87 -13.38 -14.27 -8.81
C GLN A 87 -12.32 -14.36 -9.90
N GLU A 88 -12.72 -14.09 -11.15
CA GLU A 88 -11.81 -14.04 -12.28
C GLU A 88 -10.75 -12.93 -12.11
N MET A 89 -11.17 -11.73 -11.71
CA MET A 89 -10.26 -10.62 -11.43
C MET A 89 -9.26 -10.98 -10.33
N LEU A 90 -9.71 -11.58 -9.22
CA LEU A 90 -8.84 -12.00 -8.12
C LEU A 90 -7.86 -13.08 -8.59
N TYR A 91 -8.32 -14.07 -9.36
CA TYR A 91 -7.46 -15.11 -9.92
C TYR A 91 -6.37 -14.51 -10.82
N LYS A 92 -6.74 -13.66 -11.78
CA LYS A 92 -5.78 -12.97 -12.66
C LYS A 92 -4.77 -12.16 -11.84
N TYR A 93 -5.23 -11.47 -10.79
CA TYR A 93 -4.36 -10.67 -9.93
C TYR A 93 -3.39 -11.54 -9.12
N MET A 94 -3.84 -12.69 -8.60
CA MET A 94 -2.98 -13.66 -7.91
C MET A 94 -1.91 -14.24 -8.83
N GLN A 95 -2.22 -14.50 -10.10
CA GLN A 95 -1.20 -14.94 -11.07
C GLN A 95 -0.21 -13.81 -11.35
N TYR A 96 -0.70 -12.58 -11.57
CA TYR A 96 0.13 -11.41 -11.81
C TYR A 96 1.10 -11.13 -10.66
N ILE A 97 0.65 -11.14 -9.41
CA ILE A 97 1.48 -10.76 -8.26
C ILE A 97 2.59 -11.79 -7.98
N ARG A 98 2.35 -13.07 -8.30
CA ARG A 98 3.35 -14.15 -8.19
C ARG A 98 4.53 -13.99 -9.14
N THR A 99 4.38 -13.20 -10.20
CA THR A 99 5.47 -12.89 -11.13
C THR A 99 6.41 -11.79 -10.64
N LYS A 100 6.10 -11.14 -9.52
CA LYS A 100 6.85 -9.97 -9.05
C LYS A 100 7.99 -10.37 -8.13
N ASP A 101 9.16 -9.78 -8.37
CA ASP A 101 10.27 -9.87 -7.42
C ASP A 101 10.01 -8.94 -6.23
N LEU A 102 9.88 -9.54 -5.05
CA LEU A 102 9.63 -8.84 -3.79
C LEU A 102 10.91 -8.66 -2.96
N THR A 103 12.08 -9.07 -3.47
CA THR A 103 13.36 -9.04 -2.74
C THR A 103 13.71 -7.61 -2.29
N SER A 104 13.47 -6.62 -3.15
CA SER A 104 13.70 -5.21 -2.81
C SER A 104 12.78 -4.70 -1.69
N ILE A 105 11.58 -5.28 -1.55
CA ILE A 105 10.61 -4.94 -0.50
C ILE A 105 11.02 -5.57 0.82
N ALA A 106 11.48 -6.82 0.81
CA ALA A 106 11.96 -7.51 2.00
C ALA A 106 13.07 -6.72 2.73
N LYS A 107 13.93 -6.00 1.98
CA LYS A 107 14.95 -5.10 2.52
C LYS A 107 14.35 -3.88 3.23
N LEU A 108 13.23 -3.33 2.74
CA LEU A 108 12.55 -2.18 3.36
C LEU A 108 11.98 -2.53 4.73
N ILE A 109 11.52 -3.77 4.93
CA ILE A 109 11.03 -4.28 6.22
C ILE A 109 12.17 -4.40 7.25
N GLY A 110 13.43 -4.16 6.86
CA GLY A 110 14.65 -4.09 7.68
C GLY A 110 14.45 -3.52 9.08
N ASP A 111 14.62 -2.20 9.16
CA ASP A 111 14.60 -1.44 10.41
C ASP A 111 13.35 -0.54 10.52
N ASN A 112 12.40 -0.73 9.60
CA ASN A 112 11.22 0.11 9.45
C ASN A 112 9.97 -0.60 9.97
N ASN A 113 9.11 0.17 10.65
CA ASN A 113 7.73 -0.20 10.89
C ASN A 113 6.92 0.25 9.68
N ILE A 114 6.55 -0.72 8.84
CA ILE A 114 5.94 -0.45 7.55
C ILE A 114 4.43 -0.70 7.57
N CYS A 115 3.70 0.13 6.84
CA CYS A 115 2.28 0.01 6.58
C CYS A 115 2.00 0.08 5.08
#